data_AF-N4X7P5-F1
#
_entry.id   AF-N4X7P5-F1
#
_cell.length_a   1.000
_cell.length_b   1.000
_cell.length_c   1.000
_cell.angle_alpha   90.00
_cell.angle_beta   90.00
_cell.angle_gamma   90.00
#
_symmetry.space_group_name_H-M   'P 1'
#
loop_
_entity.id
_entity.type
_entity.pdbx_description
1 polymer ?
#
loop_
_entity_poly.entity_id
_entity_poly.type
_entity_poly.pdbx_seq_one_letter_code
_entity_poly.pdbx_strand_id
1 'polypeptide(L)' 'SLASAGPAAYGLCQAGCSAVVMACYSAAGFTWGATLGASAPASIIACNTAFGTCQAACASVLLAPTP' A
#
# COMPACT_ATOMS: atom_id res chain seq x y z
N SER A 1 2.25 -29.21 2.40
CA SER A 1 2.29 -27.94 3.15
C SER A 1 2.78 -26.83 2.24
N LEU A 2 1.90 -26.20 1.45
CA LEU A 2 2.26 -25.13 0.49
C LEU A 2 1.47 -23.81 0.73
N ALA A 3 0.66 -23.73 1.78
CA ALA A 3 -0.41 -22.73 1.85
C ALA A 3 -0.07 -21.42 2.59
N SER A 4 1.07 -21.33 3.28
CA SER A 4 1.35 -20.21 4.21
C SER A 4 2.15 -19.07 3.59
N ALA A 5 2.96 -19.35 2.56
CA ALA A 5 3.93 -18.39 2.05
C ALA A 5 3.33 -17.33 1.11
N GLY A 6 2.30 -17.67 0.32
CA GLY A 6 1.56 -16.70 -0.51
C GLY A 6 0.85 -15.61 0.33
N PRO A 7 0.04 -16.00 1.33
CA PRO A 7 -0.61 -15.03 2.22
C PRO A 7 0.39 -14.20 3.04
N ALA A 8 1.49 -14.82 3.51
CA ALA A 8 2.55 -14.09 4.19
C ALA A 8 3.18 -13.05 3.25
N ALA A 9 3.66 -13.46 2.07
CA ALA A 9 4.29 -12.56 1.10
C ALA A 9 3.35 -11.43 0.64
N TYR A 10 2.05 -11.72 0.47
CA TYR A 10 1.03 -10.71 0.23
C TYR A 10 0.95 -9.70 1.38
N GLY A 11 0.91 -10.17 2.63
CA GLY A 11 0.92 -9.31 3.81
C GLY A 11 2.17 -8.42 3.90
N LEU A 12 3.34 -8.97 3.57
CA LEU A 12 4.60 -8.21 3.53
C LEU A 12 4.59 -7.14 2.44
N CYS A 13 4.05 -7.46 1.25
CA CYS A 13 3.88 -6.49 0.17
C CYS A 13 2.97 -5.34 0.60
N GLN A 14 1.82 -5.65 1.22
CA GLN A 14 0.91 -4.62 1.72
C GLN A 14 1.54 -3.76 2.83
N ALA A 15 2.31 -4.37 3.72
CA ALA A 15 3.06 -3.66 4.75
C ALA A 15 4.08 -2.68 4.13
N GLY A 16 4.76 -3.09 3.06
CA GLY A 16 5.64 -2.23 2.28
C GLY A 16 4.90 -1.05 1.65
N CYS A 17 3.79 -1.30 0.96
CA CYS A 17 2.98 -0.23 0.35
C CYS A 17 2.46 0.77 1.40
N SER A 18 2.03 0.27 2.56
CA SER A 18 1.55 1.13 3.65
C SER A 18 2.66 1.95 4.31
N ALA A 19 3.88 1.43 4.40
CA ALA A 19 5.04 2.21 4.83
C ALA A 19 5.37 3.35 3.83
N VAL A 20 5.27 3.08 2.53
CA VAL A 20 5.54 4.10 1.48
C VAL A 20 4.51 5.21 1.51
N VAL A 21 3.22 4.91 1.62
CA VAL A 21 2.18 5.95 1.66
C VAL A 21 2.27 6.79 2.94
N MET A 22 2.62 6.17 4.07
CA MET A 22 2.93 6.88 5.31
C MET A 22 4.07 7.89 5.12
N ALA A 23 5.16 7.48 4.47
CA ALA A 23 6.29 8.37 4.17
C ALA A 23 5.88 9.51 3.23
N CYS A 24 5.07 9.23 2.19
CA CYS A 24 4.55 10.23 1.25
C CYS A 24 3.70 11.30 1.96
N TYR A 25 2.79 10.86 2.83
CA TYR A 25 1.98 11.75 3.66
C TYR A 25 2.84 12.59 4.61
N SER A 26 3.81 11.97 5.27
CA SER A 26 4.71 12.66 6.20
C SER A 26 5.56 13.72 5.49
N ALA A 27 6.06 13.43 4.29
CA ALA A 27 6.75 14.41 3.45
C ALA A 27 5.85 15.58 3.03
N ALA A 28 4.56 15.34 2.87
CA ALA A 28 3.57 16.37 2.61
C ALA A 28 3.09 17.12 3.87
N GLY A 29 3.52 16.72 5.08
CA GLY A 29 3.11 17.33 6.34
C GLY A 29 1.75 16.86 6.88
N PHE A 30 1.27 15.70 6.42
CA PHE A 30 -0.02 15.13 6.82
C PHE A 30 0.14 13.79 7.53
N THR A 31 -0.84 13.44 8.37
CA THR A 31 -0.98 12.11 8.96
C THR A 31 -1.85 11.23 8.07
N TRP A 32 -1.36 10.05 7.70
CA TRP A 32 -2.12 9.09 6.90
C TRP A 32 -3.41 8.66 7.61
N GLY A 33 -4.51 8.60 6.86
CA GLY A 33 -5.84 8.28 7.39
C GLY A 33 -6.55 9.43 8.12
N ALA A 34 -5.86 10.53 8.45
CA ALA A 34 -6.48 11.69 9.10
C ALA A 34 -7.17 12.65 8.10
N THR A 35 -6.77 12.61 6.83
CA THR A 35 -7.36 13.40 5.74
C THR A 35 -8.25 12.50 4.88
N LEU A 36 -9.57 12.70 4.96
CA LEU A 36 -10.57 11.97 4.18
C LEU A 36 -11.45 12.93 3.38
N GLY A 37 -11.73 12.61 2.12
CA GLY A 37 -12.77 13.26 1.32
C GLY A 37 -12.28 14.20 0.21
N ALA A 38 -13.24 14.79 -0.52
CA ALA A 38 -13.02 15.58 -1.74
C ALA A 38 -12.13 16.83 -1.56
N SER A 39 -11.87 17.26 -0.33
CA SER A 39 -11.00 18.38 0.01
C SER A 39 -9.54 17.96 0.25
N ALA A 40 -9.17 16.71 -0.05
CA ALA A 40 -7.80 16.24 0.10
C ALA A 40 -6.85 17.03 -0.83
N PRO A 41 -5.69 17.49 -0.34
CA PRO A 41 -4.67 18.13 -1.18
C PRO A 41 -4.26 17.24 -2.35
N ALA A 42 -3.90 17.84 -3.48
CA ALA A 42 -3.48 17.08 -4.68
C ALA A 42 -2.31 16.12 -4.39
N SER A 43 -1.37 16.50 -3.51
CA SER A 43 -0.29 15.62 -3.05
C SER A 43 -0.81 14.36 -2.35
N ILE A 44 -1.85 14.50 -1.53
CA ILE A 44 -2.48 13.40 -0.81
C ILE A 44 -3.26 12.49 -1.76
N ILE A 45 -3.96 13.06 -2.74
CA ILE A 45 -4.61 12.27 -3.79
C ILE A 45 -3.55 11.42 -4.52
N ALA A 46 -2.43 12.03 -4.93
CA ALA A 46 -1.34 11.32 -5.59
C ALA A 46 -0.73 10.20 -4.72
N CYS A 47 -0.46 10.46 -3.42
CA CYS A 47 0.01 9.44 -2.49
C CYS A 47 -0.95 8.23 -2.42
N ASN A 48 -2.26 8.48 -2.35
CA ASN A 48 -3.26 7.40 -2.32
C ASN A 48 -3.39 6.66 -3.65
N THR A 49 -3.31 7.37 -4.77
CA THR A 49 -3.32 6.73 -6.09
C THR A 49 -2.14 5.77 -6.22
N ALA A 50 -0.93 6.22 -5.84
CA ALA A 50 0.27 5.37 -5.82
C ALA A 50 0.10 4.17 -4.87
N PHE A 51 -0.44 4.40 -3.66
CA PHE A 51 -0.76 3.33 -2.71
C PHE A 51 -1.70 2.29 -3.32
N GLY A 52 -2.81 2.72 -3.93
CA GLY A 52 -3.76 1.82 -4.59
C GLY A 52 -3.12 0.99 -5.70
N THR A 53 -2.25 1.59 -6.52
CA THR A 53 -1.51 0.84 -7.56
C THR A 53 -0.54 -0.17 -6.96
N CYS A 54 0.16 0.18 -5.88
CA CYS A 54 1.07 -0.72 -5.17
C CYS A 54 0.30 -1.93 -4.59
N GLN A 55 -0.85 -1.66 -3.97
CA GLN A 55 -1.72 -2.68 -3.39
C GLN A 55 -2.29 -3.62 -4.46
N ALA A 56 -2.68 -3.07 -5.63
CA ALA A 56 -3.13 -3.89 -6.75
C ALA A 56 -2.03 -4.83 -7.26
N ALA A 57 -0.77 -4.36 -7.30
CA ALA A 57 0.36 -5.20 -7.66
C ALA A 57 0.61 -6.32 -6.63
N CYS A 58 0.33 -6.11 -5.34
CA CYS A 58 0.48 -7.17 -4.34
C CYS A 58 -0.39 -8.41 -4.65
N ALA A 59 -1.50 -8.27 -5.38
CA ALA A 59 -2.31 -9.43 -5.79
C ALA A 59 -1.52 -10.46 -6.60
N SER A 60 -0.49 -10.05 -7.38
CA SER A 60 0.37 -10.99 -8.09
C SER A 60 1.28 -11.79 -7.15
N VAL A 61 1.63 -11.23 -5.99
CA VAL A 61 2.43 -11.92 -4.96
C VAL A 61 1.61 -13.02 -4.28
N LEU A 62 0.30 -12.83 -4.13
CA LEU A 62 -0.59 -13.86 -3.59
C LEU A 62 -0.69 -15.08 -4.51
N LEU A 63 -0.67 -14.85 -5.83
CA LEU A 63 -0.80 -15.88 -6.86
C LEU A 63 0.55 -16.46 -7.32
N ALA A 64 1.67 -15.86 -6.90
CA ALA A 64 3.00 -16.33 -7.26
C ALA A 64 3.27 -17.70 -6.61
N PRO A 65 3.76 -18.69 -7.38
CA PRO A 65 4.14 -19.98 -6.83
C PRO A 65 5.25 -19.79 -5.80
N THR A 66 5.10 -20.43 -4.65
CA THR A 66 6.11 -20.44 -3.59
C THR A 66 7.05 -21.62 -3.85
N PRO A 67 8.38 -21.42 -3.82
CA PRO A 67 9.33 -22.51 -4.05
C PRO A 67 9.27 -23.57 -2.95
#